data_AF-U9TE85-F1
#
_entry.id   AF-U9TE85-F1
#
_cell.length_a   1.000
_cell.length_b   1.000
_cell.length_c   1.000
_cell.angle_alpha   90.00
_cell.angle_beta   90.00
_cell.angle_gamma   90.00
#
_symmetry.space_group_name_H-M   'P 1'
#
loop_
_entity.id
_entity.type
_entity.pdbx_description
1 polymer ?
#
loop_
_entity_poly.entity_id
_entity_poly.type
_entity_poly.pdbx_seq_one_letter_code
_entity_poly.pdbx_strand_id
1 'polypeptide(L)'
;PVTRYYQLTLKKVKMSPDGFERPVWSVNGQHPGPLIQANKGDRLVLNVTNNFDDPATVHWHGMFQHGTNWYDGVPGQTQCPIPNDVSLVYNFSTTDQHGTYWY
;
A
#
# COMPACT_ATOMS: atom_id res chain seq x y z
N PRO A 1 -6.68 -18.76 9.60
CA PRO A 1 -5.53 -17.89 9.27
C PRO A 1 -4.91 -18.32 7.94
N VAL A 2 -4.86 -17.42 6.96
CA VAL A 2 -4.17 -17.65 5.69
C VAL A 2 -3.22 -16.50 5.37
N THR A 3 -2.21 -16.76 4.54
CA THR A 3 -1.40 -15.69 3.95
C THR A 3 -2.08 -15.18 2.69
N ARG A 4 -2.28 -13.87 2.58
CA ARG A 4 -2.82 -13.20 1.40
C ARG A 4 -1.73 -12.40 0.71
N TYR A 5 -1.63 -12.57 -0.60
CA TYR A 5 -0.64 -11.92 -1.42
C TYR A 5 -1.31 -10.86 -2.29
N TYR A 6 -0.71 -9.68 -2.33
CA TYR A 6 -1.15 -8.57 -3.16
C TYR A 6 0.04 -8.00 -3.94
N GLN A 7 -0.22 -7.63 -5.19
CA GLN A 7 0.72 -6.94 -6.06
C GLN A 7 0.17 -5.55 -6.32
N LEU A 8 0.89 -4.52 -5.87
CA LEU A 8 0.49 -3.13 -5.99
C LEU A 8 1.54 -2.35 -6.77
N THR A 9 1.18 -1.85 -7.94
CA THR A 9 2.03 -0.98 -8.75
C THR A 9 1.57 0.46 -8.60
N LEU A 10 2.40 1.28 -7.99
CA LEU A 10 2.20 2.73 -7.92
C LEU A 10 2.55 3.32 -9.28
N LYS A 11 1.60 3.97 -9.95
CA LYS A 11 1.87 4.61 -11.24
C LYS A 11 0.98 5.83 -11.49
N LYS A 12 1.53 6.82 -12.19
CA LYS A 12 0.76 7.98 -12.67
C LYS A 12 -0.05 7.55 -13.90
N VAL A 13 -1.31 7.94 -13.96
CA VAL A 13 -2.23 7.68 -15.08
C VAL A 13 -3.05 8.93 -15.34
N LYS A 14 -3.45 9.16 -16.59
CA LYS A 14 -4.43 10.22 -16.89
C LYS A 14 -5.83 9.68 -16.65
N MET A 15 -6.62 10.40 -15.87
CA MET A 15 -8.00 10.04 -15.52
C MET A 15 -8.87 11.29 -15.38
N SER A 16 -10.18 11.12 -15.48
CA SER A 16 -11.19 12.17 -15.34
C SER A 16 -12.34 11.78 -14.40
N PRO A 17 -12.06 11.42 -13.13
CA PRO A 17 -13.10 10.96 -12.19
C PRO A 17 -14.17 12.02 -11.90
N ASP A 18 -13.85 13.29 -12.08
CA ASP A 18 -14.75 14.45 -11.97
C ASP A 18 -15.06 15.10 -13.33
N GLY A 19 -14.82 14.38 -14.43
CA GLY A 19 -15.11 14.85 -15.80
C GLY A 19 -14.00 15.68 -16.45
N PHE A 20 -12.89 15.95 -15.76
CA PHE A 20 -11.73 16.66 -16.34
C PHE A 20 -10.45 15.81 -16.27
N GLU A 21 -9.77 15.63 -17.41
CA GLU A 21 -8.58 14.78 -17.48
C GLU A 21 -7.35 15.44 -16.85
N ARG A 22 -6.70 14.74 -15.92
CA ARG A 22 -5.45 15.15 -15.28
C ARG A 22 -4.60 13.94 -14.86
N PRO A 23 -3.30 14.14 -14.61
CA PRO A 23 -2.47 13.11 -13.97
C PRO A 23 -3.00 12.77 -12.58
N VAL A 24 -3.14 11.48 -12.29
CA VAL A 24 -3.57 10.92 -11.01
C VAL A 24 -2.56 9.89 -10.56
N TRP A 25 -2.14 9.98 -9.30
CA TRP A 25 -1.36 8.93 -8.63
C TRP A 25 -2.31 7.79 -8.29
N SER A 26 -2.04 6.64 -8.88
CA SER A 26 -2.92 5.48 -8.82
C SER A 26 -2.19 4.26 -8.31
N VAL A 27 -2.98 3.29 -7.85
CA VAL A 27 -2.49 1.96 -7.50
C VAL A 27 -3.11 0.98 -8.48
N ASN A 28 -2.27 0.21 -9.17
CA ASN A 28 -2.66 -0.67 -10.27
C ASN A 28 -3.36 0.05 -11.43
N GLY A 29 -3.20 1.37 -11.57
CA GLY A 29 -3.91 2.14 -12.59
C GLY A 29 -5.37 2.42 -12.24
N GLN A 30 -5.74 2.29 -10.97
CA GLN A 30 -7.07 2.56 -10.45
C GLN A 30 -7.03 3.70 -9.43
N HIS A 31 -8.05 4.55 -9.44
CA HIS A 31 -8.28 5.56 -8.42
C HIS A 31 -9.78 5.60 -8.03
N PRO A 32 -10.15 5.37 -6.75
CA PRO A 32 -9.29 4.90 -5.66
C PRO A 32 -8.59 3.56 -5.96
N GLY A 33 -7.52 3.24 -5.22
CA GLY A 33 -6.80 1.98 -5.38
C GLY A 33 -7.67 0.74 -5.12
N PRO A 34 -7.22 -0.46 -5.52
CA PRO A 34 -7.98 -1.70 -5.33
C PRO A 34 -8.21 -2.00 -3.84
N LEU A 35 -9.34 -2.63 -3.54
CA LEU A 35 -9.64 -3.06 -2.17
C LEU A 35 -8.67 -4.18 -1.74
N ILE A 36 -8.03 -3.99 -0.59
CA ILE A 36 -7.31 -5.05 0.12
C ILE A 36 -8.26 -5.61 1.17
N GLN A 37 -8.59 -6.90 1.05
CA GLN A 37 -9.47 -7.58 1.99
C GLN A 37 -8.74 -8.71 2.72
N ALA A 38 -8.91 -8.76 4.03
CA ALA A 38 -8.38 -9.81 4.89
C ALA A 38 -9.37 -10.13 6.01
N ASN A 39 -9.25 -11.34 6.56
CA ASN A 39 -9.91 -11.68 7.82
C ASN A 39 -8.94 -11.42 8.97
N LYS A 40 -9.48 -11.15 10.16
CA LYS A 40 -8.69 -11.10 11.41
C LYS A 40 -7.83 -12.36 11.53
N GLY A 41 -6.54 -12.18 11.80
CA GLY A 41 -5.56 -13.26 11.91
C GLY A 41 -4.92 -13.72 10.60
N ASP A 42 -5.30 -13.13 9.46
CA ASP A 42 -4.56 -13.35 8.22
C ASP A 42 -3.23 -12.59 8.23
N ARG A 43 -2.27 -13.12 7.47
CA ARG A 43 -0.99 -12.46 7.18
C ARG A 43 -1.09 -11.78 5.82
N LEU A 44 -0.80 -10.48 5.78
CA LEU A 44 -0.73 -9.73 4.53
C LEU A 44 0.72 -9.69 4.04
N VAL A 45 0.91 -10.04 2.76
CA VAL A 45 2.17 -9.88 2.03
C VAL A 45 1.89 -9.02 0.81
N LEU A 46 2.25 -7.74 0.88
CA LEU A 46 1.96 -6.75 -0.16
C LEU A 46 3.27 -6.34 -0.82
N ASN A 47 3.47 -6.77 -2.06
CA ASN A 47 4.61 -6.33 -2.85
C ASN A 47 4.25 -5.04 -3.58
N VAL A 48 4.85 -3.93 -3.15
CA VAL A 48 4.61 -2.59 -3.68
C VAL A 48 5.75 -2.21 -4.60
N THR A 49 5.46 -2.06 -5.88
CA THR A 49 6.41 -1.57 -6.90
C THR A 49 6.15 -0.10 -7.18
N ASN A 50 7.18 0.75 -7.06
CA ASN A 50 7.05 2.18 -7.28
C ASN A 50 7.44 2.59 -8.70
N ASN A 51 6.48 3.06 -9.49
CA ASN A 51 6.68 3.62 -10.84
C ASN A 51 6.09 5.05 -10.94
N PHE A 52 6.25 5.87 -9.89
CA PHE A 52 5.82 7.27 -9.91
C PHE A 52 6.85 8.25 -10.50
N ASP A 53 8.03 7.80 -10.91
CA ASP A 53 9.21 8.62 -11.23
C ASP A 53 9.76 9.45 -10.04
N ASP A 54 9.17 9.28 -8.85
CA ASP A 54 9.52 9.93 -7.60
C ASP A 54 9.53 8.88 -6.47
N PRO A 55 10.35 9.04 -5.41
CA PRO A 55 10.32 8.13 -4.27
C PRO A 55 8.97 8.17 -3.53
N ALA A 56 8.48 7.01 -3.08
CA ALA A 56 7.18 6.91 -2.42
C ALA A 56 7.16 5.87 -1.29
N THR A 57 6.18 5.97 -0.39
CA THR A 57 5.86 4.95 0.62
C THR A 57 4.35 4.72 0.67
N VAL A 58 3.93 3.60 1.25
CA VAL A 58 2.52 3.29 1.54
C VAL A 58 2.37 3.05 3.03
N HIS A 59 1.45 3.77 3.68
CA HIS A 59 1.13 3.58 5.09
C HIS A 59 -0.18 2.82 5.23
N TRP A 60 -0.22 1.82 6.12
CA TRP A 60 -1.40 0.98 6.32
C TRP A 60 -2.24 1.55 7.46
N HIS A 61 -3.02 2.58 7.16
CA HIS A 61 -3.67 3.43 8.16
C HIS A 61 -4.51 2.63 9.15
N GLY A 62 -4.13 2.75 10.43
CA GLY A 62 -4.82 2.13 11.56
C GLY A 62 -4.32 0.72 11.92
N MET A 63 -3.44 0.11 11.12
CA MET A 63 -2.80 -1.15 11.49
C MET A 63 -1.76 -0.92 12.59
N PHE A 64 -1.79 -1.71 13.66
CA PHE A 64 -0.92 -1.50 14.83
C PHE A 64 0.56 -1.83 14.60
N GLN A 65 0.88 -2.61 13.57
CA GLN A 65 2.26 -3.00 13.22
C GLN A 65 3.08 -3.58 14.40
N HIS A 66 2.42 -4.31 15.32
CA HIS A 66 3.09 -4.94 16.45
C HIS A 66 4.18 -5.89 15.98
N GLY A 67 5.43 -5.67 16.43
CA GLY A 67 6.60 -6.44 16.00
C GLY A 67 6.97 -6.27 14.51
N THR A 68 6.35 -5.34 13.81
CA THR A 68 6.49 -5.10 12.36
C THR A 68 6.55 -3.61 12.02
N ASN A 69 7.00 -2.76 12.96
CA ASN A 69 7.06 -1.30 12.81
C ASN A 69 7.76 -0.83 11.53
N TRP A 70 8.79 -1.56 11.05
CA TRP A 70 9.48 -1.24 9.79
C TRP A 70 8.59 -1.35 8.54
N TYR A 71 7.37 -1.88 8.65
CA TYR A 71 6.35 -1.93 7.61
C TYR A 71 5.24 -0.89 7.79
N ASP A 72 5.37 0.04 8.74
CA ASP A 72 4.34 1.07 8.95
C ASP A 72 4.22 2.05 7.78
N GLY A 73 5.30 2.31 7.04
CA GLY A 73 5.24 3.13 5.81
C GLY A 73 5.48 4.62 5.96
N VAL A 74 5.90 5.11 7.14
CA VAL A 74 6.20 6.53 7.34
C VAL A 74 7.65 6.84 6.95
N PRO A 75 7.88 7.67 5.92
CA PRO A 75 9.22 7.96 5.42
C PRO A 75 10.04 8.73 6.47
N GLY A 76 11.28 8.32 6.68
CA GLY A 76 12.20 8.92 7.66
C GLY A 76 11.96 8.48 9.11
N GLN A 77 10.87 7.77 9.39
CA GLN A 77 10.58 7.22 10.72
C GLN A 77 10.71 5.71 10.74
N THR A 78 9.94 5.01 9.91
CA THR A 78 9.90 3.54 9.92
C THR A 78 10.62 2.92 8.73
N GLN A 79 10.84 3.68 7.66
CA GLN A 79 11.60 3.26 6.48
C GLN A 79 12.10 4.46 5.66
N CYS A 80 13.06 4.21 4.77
CA CYS A 80 13.31 5.11 3.65
C CYS A 80 12.20 4.96 2.58
N PRO A 81 11.95 5.99 1.76
CA PRO A 81 11.10 5.87 0.58
C PRO A 81 11.57 4.76 -0.37
N ILE A 82 10.63 4.07 -1.00
CA ILE A 82 10.90 3.13 -2.09
C ILE A 82 11.35 3.96 -3.31
N PRO A 83 12.58 3.77 -3.82
CA PRO A 83 13.02 4.46 -5.03
C PRO A 83 12.15 4.11 -6.25
N ASN A 84 12.24 4.90 -7.32
CA ASN A 84 11.59 4.55 -8.57
C ASN A 84 12.13 3.21 -9.12
N ASP A 85 11.25 2.44 -9.76
CA ASP A 85 11.48 1.10 -10.32
C ASP A 85 11.93 0.05 -9.29
N VAL A 86 11.78 0.34 -7.99
CA VAL A 86 12.10 -0.59 -6.90
C VAL A 86 10.80 -1.11 -6.28
N SER A 87 10.88 -2.34 -5.77
CA SER A 87 9.79 -2.96 -5.01
C SER A 87 10.16 -3.16 -3.55
N LEU A 88 9.18 -3.00 -2.67
CA LEU A 88 9.27 -3.34 -1.25
C LEU A 88 8.11 -4.27 -0.87
N VAL A 89 8.44 -5.35 -0.17
CA VAL A 89 7.44 -6.28 0.37
C VAL A 89 7.09 -5.89 1.80
N TYR A 90 5.88 -5.41 2.00
CA TYR A 90 5.28 -5.22 3.31
C TYR A 90 4.70 -6.55 3.81
N ASN A 91 4.96 -6.88 5.07
CA ASN A 91 4.66 -8.21 5.58
C ASN A 91 4.27 -8.19 7.07
N PHE A 92 2.98 -8.15 7.35
CA PHE A 92 2.46 -8.00 8.71
C PHE A 92 1.17 -8.81 8.94
N SER A 93 0.83 -9.01 10.21
CA SER A 93 -0.35 -9.76 10.64
C SER A 93 -1.53 -8.85 10.98
N THR A 94 -2.74 -9.38 10.83
CA THR A 94 -4.00 -8.73 11.23
C THR A 94 -4.58 -9.32 12.52
N THR A 95 -3.78 -10.01 13.33
CA THR A 95 -4.23 -10.84 14.48
C THR A 95 -5.18 -10.12 15.44
N ASP A 96 -4.90 -8.87 15.76
CA ASP A 96 -5.58 -8.16 16.86
C ASP A 96 -6.60 -7.11 16.38
N GLN A 97 -6.86 -7.03 15.06
CA GLN A 97 -7.66 -5.96 14.47
C GLN A 97 -8.66 -6.46 13.42
N HIS A 98 -9.81 -5.79 13.34
CA HIS A 98 -10.82 -5.96 12.31
C HIS A 98 -11.63 -4.66 12.21
N GLY A 99 -12.09 -4.31 11.01
CA GLY A 99 -12.81 -3.06 10.78
C GLY A 99 -12.56 -2.53 9.37
N THR A 100 -12.86 -1.26 9.18
CA THR A 100 -12.57 -0.52 7.94
C THR A 100 -11.32 0.31 8.13
N TYR A 101 -10.36 0.11 7.22
CA TYR A 101 -9.08 0.79 7.18
C TYR A 101 -8.83 1.28 5.75
N TRP A 102 -7.72 1.98 5.54
CA TRP A 102 -7.29 2.46 4.23
C TRP A 102 -5.76 2.46 4.15
N TYR A 103 -5.22 2.78 2.98
CA TYR A 103 -3.79 2.82 2.71
C TYR A 103 -3.46 3.91 1.70
#